data_AF-A0A672KGY0-F1
#
_entry.id   AF-A0A672KGY0-F1
#
_cell.length_a   1.000
_cell.length_b   1.000
_cell.length_c   1.000
_cell.angle_alpha   90.00
_cell.angle_beta   90.00
_cell.angle_gamma   90.00
#
_symmetry.space_group_name_H-M   'P 1'
#
loop_
_entity.id
_entity.type
_entity.pdbx_description
1 polymer ?
#
loop_
_entity_poly.entity_id
_entity_poly.type
_entity_poly.pdbx_seq_one_letter_code
_entity_poly.pdbx_strand_id
1 'polypeptide(L)'
;MFSGSSFSVSFRLSDEVNVTADGTLVTRTTFAPTEVMSTYLLAFIVSDFGFIEQNTDKLQIRIFARQEAINAGQGEYALNVTGPILKFFEKYYNVPYPLPKSDQIALPDFNAGAMENWGLITYRETALLYDEEISSNGNKESIVTIIAHELAHQWFGNLVTLRWWNDLWLNEGFASYVEYLGADDAEPDWNVKDLIVLNDVHRVFAIDALASSHPLSFKEEEIQRPEQINEVFDTISYSKGASVLRMLSDFLTETVFTQGLQTYLDYFKFSNTVYTDLWHHLQLAVNGTGTSLPKSVQEIMDRWVLQMGFPVVTINTTTGQITQEHFLLDPESKPDRTSEFNYEWFVPISWTKKEVAQPLYWLLKKTAYYLKLIDYHLTVIFKCSHCFSIKANLRSTVYCSAIAAGGEEEWNFAWEMFENATIASEKDKLRAAMACATEPWLLNRYLKYTLDPEKIRKQDATSTIISIASNV
;
A
#
# COMPACT_ATOMS: atom_id res chain seq x y z
N MET A 1 4.07 35.20 4.70
CA MET A 1 5.29 35.56 3.95
C MET A 1 6.48 35.12 4.81
N PHE A 2 6.81 33.83 4.79
CA PHE A 2 8.05 33.32 5.38
C PHE A 2 9.01 33.08 4.22
N SER A 3 10.05 33.90 4.20
CA SER A 3 11.13 33.89 3.22
C SER A 3 11.90 32.59 3.29
N GLY A 4 12.21 32.07 2.11
CA GLY A 4 12.97 30.85 1.91
C GLY A 4 14.27 30.81 2.69
N SER A 5 14.49 29.68 3.34
CA SER A 5 15.81 29.14 3.59
C SER A 5 15.73 27.66 3.21
N SER A 6 16.19 27.36 2.00
CA SER A 6 16.37 25.99 1.52
C SER A 6 17.58 25.39 2.24
N PHE A 7 17.33 24.42 3.12
CA PHE A 7 18.38 23.62 3.72
C PHE A 7 18.42 22.26 3.02
N SER A 8 19.60 21.85 2.56
CA SER A 8 19.86 20.60 1.83
C SER A 8 20.88 19.72 2.59
N VAL A 9 20.55 18.46 2.90
CA VAL A 9 21.36 17.48 3.71
C VAL A 9 21.16 15.97 3.29
N SER A 10 22.13 15.29 2.64
CA SER A 10 22.18 13.97 1.91
C SER A 10 22.85 12.90 2.72
N PHE A 11 22.24 11.73 2.76
CA PHE A 11 22.72 10.59 3.53
C PHE A 11 23.78 9.75 2.80
N ARG A 12 24.85 10.37 2.27
CA ARG A 12 26.12 9.68 2.00
C ARG A 12 27.08 10.01 3.15
N LEU A 13 27.72 9.01 3.76
CA LEU A 13 28.81 9.25 4.73
C LEU A 13 29.88 10.11 4.05
N SER A 14 30.01 11.36 4.48
CA SER A 14 31.00 12.29 3.96
C SER A 14 32.28 12.23 4.79
N ASP A 15 32.14 12.09 6.11
CA ASP A 15 33.27 12.02 7.04
C ASP A 15 32.84 11.38 8.37
N GLU A 16 33.76 10.66 9.01
CA GLU A 16 33.59 10.08 10.35
C GLU A 16 34.86 10.34 11.16
N VAL A 17 34.74 11.18 12.19
CA VAL A 17 35.90 11.62 12.98
C VAL A 17 35.60 11.55 14.48
N ASN A 18 36.58 11.07 15.25
CA ASN A 18 36.51 11.13 16.70
C ASN A 18 36.73 12.57 17.17
N VAL A 19 35.81 13.11 17.96
CA VAL A 19 35.83 14.46 18.52
C VAL A 19 35.56 14.42 20.02
N THR A 20 36.07 15.41 20.74
CA THR A 20 35.74 15.59 22.15
C THR A 20 34.56 16.56 22.26
N ALA A 21 33.41 16.07 22.68
CA ALA A 21 32.22 16.88 22.97
C ALA A 21 31.92 16.79 24.48
N ASP A 22 31.84 17.94 25.15
CA ASP A 22 31.59 18.04 26.60
C ASP A 22 32.51 17.14 27.47
N GLY A 23 33.77 16.98 27.06
CA GLY A 23 34.76 16.16 27.76
C GLY A 23 34.67 14.64 27.49
N THR A 24 33.71 14.20 26.67
CA THR A 24 33.55 12.80 26.25
C THR A 24 34.07 12.61 24.83
N LEU A 25 34.83 11.53 24.60
CA LEU A 25 35.24 11.13 23.24
C LEU A 25 34.05 10.50 22.53
N VAL A 26 33.60 11.13 21.46
CA VAL A 26 32.45 10.69 20.66
C VAL A 26 32.85 10.62 19.19
N THR A 27 32.14 9.82 18.42
CA THR A 27 32.28 9.77 16.97
C THR A 27 31.30 10.74 16.34
N ARG A 28 31.81 11.69 15.54
CA ARG A 28 30.99 12.61 14.75
C ARG A 28 30.89 12.09 13.32
N THR A 29 29.69 11.67 12.97
CA THR A 29 29.33 11.26 11.61
C THR A 29 28.73 12.43 10.86
N THR A 30 29.27 12.73 9.67
CA THR A 30 28.76 13.78 8.79
C THR A 30 28.22 13.12 7.51
N PHE A 31 27.06 13.57 7.07
CA PHE A 31 26.43 13.13 5.83
C PHE A 31 26.58 14.23 4.75
N ALA A 32 26.60 13.87 3.47
CA ALA A 32 26.59 14.76 2.30
C ALA A 32 25.36 15.73 2.28
N PRO A 33 25.12 16.55 1.23
CA PRO A 33 23.91 17.41 1.05
C PRO A 33 22.79 16.82 0.15
N THR A 34 21.50 16.82 0.55
CA THR A 34 20.37 16.08 -0.07
C THR A 34 20.01 16.82 -1.32
N GLU A 35 19.37 16.11 -2.22
CA GLU A 35 18.47 16.76 -3.13
C GLU A 35 17.37 17.54 -2.38
N VAL A 36 16.71 18.47 -3.06
CA VAL A 36 15.59 19.19 -2.44
C VAL A 36 14.49 18.18 -2.13
N MET A 37 14.05 18.13 -0.86
CA MET A 37 13.07 17.17 -0.38
C MET A 37 12.17 17.77 0.70
N SER A 38 11.03 17.12 0.94
CA SER A 38 10.06 17.49 1.97
C SER A 38 10.53 17.06 3.38
N THR A 39 10.15 17.83 4.41
CA THR A 39 10.64 17.60 5.79
C THR A 39 10.20 16.27 6.38
N TYR A 40 9.04 15.74 5.99
CA TYR A 40 8.51 14.48 6.51
C TYR A 40 9.31 13.24 6.08
N LEU A 41 10.19 13.38 5.08
CA LEU A 41 11.02 12.31 4.53
C LEU A 41 12.43 12.26 5.15
N LEU A 42 12.77 13.17 6.04
CA LEU A 42 14.08 13.22 6.68
C LEU A 42 14.21 12.11 7.74
N ALA A 43 15.23 11.27 7.64
CA ALA A 43 15.49 10.21 8.61
C ALA A 43 16.97 10.11 9.00
N PHE A 44 17.24 9.84 10.28
CA PHE A 44 18.56 9.47 10.78
C PHE A 44 18.39 8.46 11.91
N ILE A 45 19.29 7.49 12.01
CA ILE A 45 19.19 6.38 12.97
C ILE A 45 20.57 6.14 13.58
N VAL A 46 20.60 5.97 14.91
CA VAL A 46 21.79 5.54 15.66
C VAL A 46 21.47 4.18 16.25
N SER A 47 22.18 3.14 15.80
CA SER A 47 21.96 1.76 16.25
C SER A 47 23.26 0.95 16.12
N ASP A 48 23.28 -0.21 16.77
CA ASP A 48 24.30 -1.25 16.65
C ASP A 48 23.88 -2.38 15.68
N PHE A 49 22.97 -2.07 14.75
CA PHE A 49 22.43 -3.04 13.79
C PHE A 49 23.50 -3.57 12.83
N GLY A 50 23.34 -4.84 12.47
CA GLY A 50 24.07 -5.43 11.36
C GLY A 50 23.41 -5.07 10.02
N PHE A 51 24.11 -5.36 8.92
CA PHE A 51 23.53 -5.26 7.58
C PHE A 51 24.08 -6.33 6.64
N ILE A 52 23.28 -6.61 5.61
CA ILE A 52 23.73 -7.27 4.38
C ILE A 52 23.66 -6.29 3.22
N GLU A 53 24.50 -6.47 2.21
CA GLU A 53 24.60 -5.54 1.09
C GLU A 53 24.72 -6.23 -0.27
N GLN A 54 24.24 -5.52 -1.29
CA GLN A 54 24.44 -5.84 -2.68
C GLN A 54 24.83 -4.55 -3.41
N ASN A 55 25.99 -4.58 -4.07
CA ASN A 55 26.47 -3.48 -4.89
C ASN A 55 26.18 -3.77 -6.37
N THR A 56 25.44 -2.87 -7.00
CA THR A 56 25.34 -2.81 -8.47
C THR A 56 26.26 -1.71 -9.00
N ASP A 57 26.52 -1.65 -10.31
CA ASP A 57 27.52 -0.74 -10.91
C ASP A 57 27.38 0.75 -10.52
N LYS A 58 26.18 1.20 -10.08
CA LYS A 58 25.91 2.60 -9.67
C LYS A 58 25.18 2.77 -8.34
N LEU A 59 24.70 1.70 -7.72
CA LEU A 59 23.80 1.77 -6.57
C LEU A 59 24.20 0.74 -5.50
N GLN A 60 24.40 1.22 -4.27
CA GLN A 60 24.57 0.40 -3.08
C GLN A 60 23.22 0.13 -2.44
N ILE A 61 22.86 -1.15 -2.28
CA ILE A 61 21.62 -1.58 -1.61
C ILE A 61 21.99 -2.27 -0.30
N ARG A 62 21.36 -1.87 0.80
CA ARG A 62 21.62 -2.45 2.13
C ARG A 62 20.35 -2.70 2.91
N ILE A 63 20.29 -3.86 3.56
CA ILE A 63 19.22 -4.23 4.49
C ILE A 63 19.81 -4.27 5.91
N PHE A 64 19.31 -3.40 6.78
CA PHE A 64 19.71 -3.29 8.18
C PHE A 64 18.69 -3.95 9.10
N ALA A 65 19.15 -4.67 10.11
CA ALA A 65 18.31 -5.22 11.16
C ALA A 65 19.16 -5.56 12.39
N ARG A 66 18.50 -6.04 13.46
CA ARG A 66 19.20 -6.63 14.62
C ARG A 66 20.21 -7.66 14.17
N GLN A 67 21.38 -7.70 14.82
CA GLN A 67 22.48 -8.56 14.41
C GLN A 67 22.07 -10.04 14.37
N GLU A 68 21.19 -10.49 15.28
CA GLU A 68 20.71 -11.88 15.28
C GLU A 68 19.88 -12.20 14.04
N ALA A 69 19.04 -11.26 13.58
CA ALA A 69 18.20 -11.45 12.39
C ALA A 69 19.04 -11.48 11.10
N ILE A 70 20.04 -10.61 11.02
CA ILE A 70 21.02 -10.59 9.91
C ILE A 70 21.82 -11.88 9.88
N ASN A 71 22.35 -12.32 11.02
CA ASN A 71 23.13 -13.56 11.12
C ASN A 71 22.29 -14.81 10.82
N ALA A 72 20.97 -14.75 11.06
CA ALA A 72 20.02 -15.80 10.72
C ALA A 72 19.54 -15.74 9.25
N GLY A 73 20.05 -14.84 8.43
CA GLY A 73 19.71 -14.75 7.00
C GLY A 73 18.35 -14.09 6.71
N GLN A 74 17.68 -13.48 7.71
CA GLN A 74 16.30 -13.02 7.54
C GLN A 74 16.14 -11.81 6.60
N GLY A 75 17.23 -11.08 6.33
CA GLY A 75 17.22 -9.96 5.38
C GLY A 75 17.40 -10.37 3.92
N GLU A 76 17.79 -11.62 3.64
CA GLU A 76 18.22 -12.05 2.30
C GLU A 76 17.12 -11.91 1.25
N TYR A 77 15.88 -12.23 1.62
CA TYR A 77 14.75 -12.08 0.69
C TYR A 77 14.55 -10.62 0.28
N ALA A 78 14.52 -9.69 1.23
CA ALA A 78 14.39 -8.26 0.96
C ALA A 78 15.53 -7.75 0.08
N LEU A 79 16.77 -8.16 0.35
CA LEU A 79 17.93 -7.79 -0.47
C LEU A 79 17.77 -8.27 -1.91
N ASN A 80 17.32 -9.52 -2.10
CA ASN A 80 17.17 -10.15 -3.41
C ASN A 80 16.10 -9.49 -4.28
N VAL A 81 14.99 -9.02 -3.71
CA VAL A 81 13.88 -8.41 -4.48
C VAL A 81 14.07 -6.91 -4.71
N THR A 82 14.82 -6.22 -3.84
CA THR A 82 14.99 -4.75 -3.94
C THR A 82 15.62 -4.31 -5.26
N GLY A 83 16.70 -4.96 -5.68
CA GLY A 83 17.41 -4.61 -6.93
C GLY A 83 16.52 -4.74 -8.17
N PRO A 84 15.86 -5.90 -8.39
CA PRO A 84 14.86 -6.08 -9.44
C PRO A 84 13.75 -5.02 -9.41
N ILE A 85 13.13 -4.76 -8.26
CA ILE A 85 12.03 -3.80 -8.13
C ILE A 85 12.48 -2.37 -8.48
N LEU A 86 13.64 -1.92 -7.98
CA LEU A 86 14.18 -0.61 -8.35
C LEU A 86 14.41 -0.49 -9.86
N LYS A 87 14.97 -1.53 -10.47
CA LYS A 87 15.22 -1.57 -11.92
C LYS A 87 13.93 -1.58 -12.74
N PHE A 88 12.90 -2.25 -12.24
CA PHE A 88 11.55 -2.20 -12.80
C PHE A 88 11.03 -0.76 -12.78
N PHE A 89 11.06 -0.08 -11.64
CA PHE A 89 10.54 1.30 -11.54
C PHE A 89 11.36 2.30 -12.36
N GLU A 90 12.69 2.18 -12.42
CA GLU A 90 13.52 3.01 -13.30
C GLU A 90 13.08 2.89 -14.77
N LYS A 91 12.78 1.66 -15.21
CA LYS A 91 12.30 1.40 -16.57
C LYS A 91 10.86 1.85 -16.78
N TYR A 92 9.98 1.58 -15.82
CA TYR A 92 8.56 1.86 -15.89
C TYR A 92 8.27 3.36 -15.91
N TYR A 93 8.98 4.13 -15.08
CA TYR A 93 8.89 5.59 -15.06
C TYR A 93 9.79 6.27 -16.09
N ASN A 94 10.77 5.56 -16.63
CA ASN A 94 11.83 6.09 -17.48
C ASN A 94 12.57 7.29 -16.84
N VAL A 95 12.75 7.20 -15.52
CA VAL A 95 13.45 8.19 -14.69
C VAL A 95 14.40 7.41 -13.78
N PRO A 96 15.72 7.68 -13.80
CA PRO A 96 16.68 6.94 -12.98
C PRO A 96 16.45 7.20 -11.49
N TYR A 97 16.82 6.24 -10.65
CA TYR A 97 16.79 6.44 -9.20
C TYR A 97 17.76 7.56 -8.80
N PRO A 98 17.31 8.59 -8.04
CA PRO A 98 18.07 9.83 -7.89
C PRO A 98 19.20 9.76 -6.86
N LEU A 99 19.28 8.71 -6.04
CA LEU A 99 20.23 8.61 -4.94
C LEU A 99 21.32 7.55 -5.20
N PRO A 100 22.53 7.70 -4.62
CA PRO A 100 23.62 6.75 -4.80
C PRO A 100 23.46 5.45 -3.99
N LYS A 101 22.46 5.39 -3.09
CA LYS A 101 22.21 4.27 -2.18
C LYS A 101 20.73 4.07 -1.89
N SER A 102 20.36 2.86 -1.51
CA SER A 102 19.05 2.50 -0.97
C SER A 102 19.26 1.66 0.29
N ASP A 103 19.00 2.28 1.45
CA ASP A 103 19.02 1.59 2.74
C ASP A 103 17.59 1.30 3.18
N GLN A 104 17.38 0.09 3.68
CA GLN A 104 16.12 -0.36 4.24
C GLN A 104 16.37 -0.98 5.60
N ILE A 105 15.64 -0.56 6.62
CA ILE A 105 15.90 -0.96 8.01
C ILE A 105 14.65 -1.51 8.71
N ALA A 106 14.80 -2.69 9.30
CA ALA A 106 13.77 -3.32 10.13
C ALA A 106 13.91 -2.86 11.59
N LEU A 107 12.94 -2.08 12.08
CA LEU A 107 12.92 -1.54 13.43
C LEU A 107 12.02 -2.39 14.35
N PRO A 108 12.48 -2.76 15.56
CA PRO A 108 11.59 -3.21 16.61
C PRO A 108 10.75 -2.03 17.13
N ASP A 109 9.50 -2.28 17.49
CA ASP A 109 8.58 -1.28 18.05
C ASP A 109 8.26 -0.10 17.10
N PHE A 110 8.16 -0.38 15.80
CA PHE A 110 7.66 0.56 14.80
C PHE A 110 6.14 0.44 14.66
N ASN A 111 5.41 1.46 15.12
CA ASN A 111 3.94 1.48 15.11
C ASN A 111 3.34 1.53 13.70
N ALA A 112 4.03 2.16 12.76
CA ALA A 112 3.61 2.18 11.36
C ALA A 112 4.01 0.86 10.65
N GLY A 113 3.47 0.62 9.46
CA GLY A 113 3.88 -0.51 8.63
C GLY A 113 5.30 -0.33 8.11
N ALA A 114 5.46 0.72 7.31
CA ALA A 114 6.72 1.21 6.77
C ALA A 114 6.63 2.74 6.58
N MET A 115 7.73 3.37 6.18
CA MET A 115 7.82 4.79 5.88
C MET A 115 8.98 5.04 4.91
N GLU A 116 8.70 5.77 3.84
CA GLU A 116 9.45 5.86 2.59
C GLU A 116 10.64 6.83 2.62
N ASN A 117 11.18 7.14 3.82
CA ASN A 117 12.17 8.20 4.01
C ASN A 117 13.30 8.09 2.97
N TRP A 118 13.63 9.21 2.31
CA TRP A 118 14.30 9.13 1.02
C TRP A 118 15.71 8.53 1.12
N GLY A 119 15.84 7.31 0.61
CA GLY A 119 17.07 6.50 0.68
C GLY A 119 17.33 5.78 2.00
N LEU A 120 16.51 5.96 3.06
CA LEU A 120 16.57 5.23 4.33
C LEU A 120 15.15 4.80 4.76
N ILE A 121 14.60 3.82 4.06
CA ILE A 121 13.22 3.36 4.28
C ILE A 121 13.17 2.56 5.59
N THR A 122 12.21 2.89 6.45
CA THR A 122 12.03 2.23 7.76
C THR A 122 10.83 1.31 7.74
N TYR A 123 10.99 0.10 8.25
CA TYR A 123 9.95 -0.94 8.27
C TYR A 123 9.78 -1.48 9.68
N ARG A 124 8.59 -1.98 10.01
CA ARG A 124 8.46 -2.96 11.09
C ARG A 124 9.10 -4.28 10.69
N GLU A 125 9.58 -5.07 11.65
CA GLU A 125 10.29 -6.33 11.37
C GLU A 125 9.50 -7.29 10.45
N THR A 126 8.18 -7.41 10.63
CA THR A 126 7.33 -8.30 9.82
C THR A 126 7.14 -7.84 8.37
N ALA A 127 7.50 -6.60 8.05
CA ALA A 127 7.37 -6.02 6.70
C ALA A 127 8.67 -6.09 5.89
N LEU A 128 9.78 -6.53 6.49
CA LEU A 128 11.09 -6.60 5.83
C LEU A 128 11.81 -7.94 6.03
N LEU A 129 11.64 -8.59 7.18
CA LEU A 129 12.37 -9.81 7.55
C LEU A 129 11.57 -11.06 7.20
N TYR A 130 12.21 -11.99 6.49
CA TYR A 130 11.62 -13.26 6.06
C TYR A 130 12.47 -14.44 6.52
N ASP A 131 11.82 -15.45 7.09
CA ASP A 131 12.45 -16.72 7.47
C ASP A 131 11.77 -17.88 6.74
N GLU A 132 12.52 -18.66 5.95
CA GLU A 132 11.94 -19.69 5.07
C GLU A 132 11.30 -20.86 5.83
N GLU A 133 11.77 -21.18 7.04
CA GLU A 133 11.23 -22.30 7.82
C GLU A 133 9.95 -21.91 8.57
N ILE A 134 9.81 -20.62 8.90
CA ILE A 134 8.79 -20.12 9.84
C ILE A 134 7.76 -19.22 9.16
N SER A 135 8.18 -18.37 8.23
CA SER A 135 7.32 -17.41 7.55
C SER A 135 6.49 -18.09 6.45
N SER A 136 5.22 -17.70 6.33
CA SER A 136 4.32 -18.26 5.33
C SER A 136 4.51 -17.60 3.96
N ASN A 137 3.94 -18.19 2.91
CA ASN A 137 3.90 -17.54 1.59
C ASN A 137 3.16 -16.20 1.65
N GLY A 138 2.13 -16.06 2.48
CA GLY A 138 1.47 -14.77 2.69
C GLY A 138 2.36 -13.74 3.37
N ASN A 139 3.30 -14.16 4.23
CA ASN A 139 4.32 -13.25 4.75
C ASN A 139 5.30 -12.85 3.65
N LYS A 140 5.72 -13.80 2.81
CA LYS A 140 6.63 -13.53 1.69
C LYS A 140 6.02 -12.55 0.68
N GLU A 141 4.76 -12.76 0.33
CA GLU A 141 3.95 -11.86 -0.52
C GLU A 141 3.80 -10.47 0.09
N SER A 142 3.37 -10.38 1.36
CA SER A 142 3.26 -9.10 2.05
C SER A 142 4.59 -8.34 2.12
N ILE A 143 5.73 -9.02 2.27
CA ILE A 143 7.05 -8.37 2.31
C ILE A 143 7.41 -7.80 0.93
N VAL A 144 7.24 -8.56 -0.16
CA VAL A 144 7.60 -8.08 -1.49
C VAL A 144 6.68 -6.95 -1.96
N THR A 145 5.39 -6.97 -1.62
CA THR A 145 4.45 -5.88 -1.93
C THR A 145 4.76 -4.62 -1.12
N ILE A 146 5.02 -4.73 0.19
CA ILE A 146 5.40 -3.56 1.00
C ILE A 146 6.74 -2.97 0.54
N ILE A 147 7.76 -3.80 0.23
CA ILE A 147 9.01 -3.29 -0.35
C ILE A 147 8.74 -2.57 -1.67
N ALA A 148 7.89 -3.12 -2.55
CA ALA A 148 7.54 -2.47 -3.80
C ALA A 148 6.79 -1.13 -3.59
N HIS A 149 5.91 -1.06 -2.60
CA HIS A 149 5.21 0.15 -2.19
C HIS A 149 6.18 1.27 -1.81
N GLU A 150 7.06 1.00 -0.84
CA GLU A 150 8.01 2.00 -0.37
C GLU A 150 9.02 2.42 -1.45
N LEU A 151 9.42 1.49 -2.31
CA LEU A 151 10.30 1.79 -3.44
C LEU A 151 9.60 2.61 -4.54
N ALA A 152 8.29 2.47 -4.72
CA ALA A 152 7.52 3.31 -5.63
C ALA A 152 7.53 4.79 -5.19
N HIS A 153 7.46 5.03 -3.88
CA HIS A 153 7.47 6.38 -3.31
C HIS A 153 8.74 7.18 -3.61
N GLN A 154 9.84 6.48 -3.91
CA GLN A 154 11.10 7.13 -4.26
C GLN A 154 10.98 8.01 -5.53
N TRP A 155 9.94 7.79 -6.34
CA TRP A 155 9.49 8.68 -7.43
C TRP A 155 8.21 9.44 -7.04
N PHE A 156 7.13 8.73 -6.69
CA PHE A 156 5.82 9.32 -6.35
C PHE A 156 5.69 9.58 -4.85
N GLY A 157 6.02 10.79 -4.42
CA GLY A 157 6.02 11.23 -3.03
C GLY A 157 7.32 11.88 -2.63
N ASN A 158 8.45 11.31 -3.08
CA ASN A 158 9.79 11.81 -2.78
C ASN A 158 10.33 12.73 -3.89
N LEU A 159 10.50 12.21 -5.11
CA LEU A 159 11.00 12.98 -6.24
C LEU A 159 10.00 14.05 -6.67
N VAL A 160 8.71 13.70 -6.74
CA VAL A 160 7.60 14.63 -6.94
C VAL A 160 6.65 14.46 -5.77
N THR A 161 6.49 15.51 -4.97
CA THR A 161 5.61 15.50 -3.80
C THR A 161 4.29 16.19 -4.14
N LEU A 162 3.17 15.76 -3.57
CA LEU A 162 1.96 16.58 -3.54
C LEU A 162 2.18 17.91 -2.81
N ARG A 163 1.43 18.95 -3.19
CA ARG A 163 1.52 20.28 -2.59
C ARG A 163 0.94 20.32 -1.18
N TRP A 164 -0.17 19.62 -0.96
CA TRP A 164 -0.86 19.60 0.32
C TRP A 164 -1.64 18.30 0.55
N TRP A 165 -1.80 17.90 1.81
CA TRP A 165 -2.32 16.60 2.26
C TRP A 165 -3.75 16.27 1.79
N ASN A 166 -4.50 17.24 1.28
CA ASN A 166 -5.80 16.97 0.66
C ASN A 166 -5.71 16.06 -0.58
N ASP A 167 -4.52 15.97 -1.19
CA ASP A 167 -4.21 15.11 -2.33
C ASP A 167 -3.32 13.91 -1.93
N LEU A 168 -3.29 13.51 -0.66
CA LEU A 168 -2.49 12.37 -0.17
C LEU A 168 -2.63 11.11 -1.04
N TRP A 169 -3.83 10.83 -1.53
CA TRP A 169 -4.11 9.70 -2.42
C TRP A 169 -3.23 9.66 -3.68
N LEU A 170 -2.69 10.80 -4.12
CA LEU A 170 -1.77 10.86 -5.27
C LEU A 170 -0.42 10.21 -4.96
N ASN A 171 0.02 10.21 -3.71
CA ASN A 171 1.19 9.43 -3.29
C ASN A 171 0.75 7.98 -2.98
N GLU A 172 -0.11 7.82 -1.98
CA GLU A 172 -0.45 6.52 -1.39
C GLU A 172 -1.19 5.61 -2.36
N GLY A 173 -2.15 6.16 -3.11
CA GLY A 173 -2.89 5.41 -4.12
C GLY A 173 -2.02 4.99 -5.30
N PHE A 174 -1.01 5.79 -5.65
CA PHE A 174 -0.05 5.42 -6.69
C PHE A 174 0.86 4.29 -6.23
N ALA A 175 1.47 4.42 -5.05
CA ALA A 175 2.30 3.37 -4.48
C ALA A 175 1.49 2.07 -4.32
N SER A 176 0.27 2.15 -3.79
CA SER A 176 -0.67 1.03 -3.64
C SER A 176 -1.09 0.39 -4.97
N TYR A 177 -1.08 1.12 -6.09
CA TYR A 177 -1.34 0.52 -7.41
C TYR A 177 -0.09 -0.20 -7.94
N VAL A 178 1.04 0.50 -7.96
CA VAL A 178 2.24 0.04 -8.65
C VAL A 178 3.08 -0.94 -7.81
N GLU A 179 2.80 -1.09 -6.51
CA GLU A 179 3.38 -2.14 -5.67
C GLU A 179 3.17 -3.53 -6.28
N TYR A 180 1.97 -3.78 -6.83
CA TYR A 180 1.63 -5.03 -7.46
C TYR A 180 2.41 -5.24 -8.77
N LEU A 181 2.73 -4.18 -9.50
CA LEU A 181 3.51 -4.26 -10.73
C LEU A 181 4.99 -4.55 -10.43
N GLY A 182 5.56 -3.86 -9.44
CA GLY A 182 6.94 -4.08 -9.01
C GLY A 182 7.14 -5.47 -8.39
N ALA A 183 6.20 -5.89 -7.54
CA ALA A 183 6.24 -7.22 -6.93
C ALA A 183 6.03 -8.35 -7.96
N ASP A 184 5.17 -8.17 -8.97
CA ASP A 184 4.98 -9.13 -10.06
C ASP A 184 6.23 -9.26 -10.94
N ASP A 185 6.98 -8.17 -11.20
CA ASP A 185 8.26 -8.26 -11.93
C ASP A 185 9.33 -9.03 -11.13
N ALA A 186 9.33 -8.88 -9.80
CA ALA A 186 10.24 -9.60 -8.91
C ALA A 186 9.86 -11.08 -8.70
N GLU A 187 8.57 -11.41 -8.72
CA GLU A 187 8.00 -12.75 -8.51
C GLU A 187 6.97 -13.10 -9.63
N PRO A 188 7.41 -13.29 -10.89
CA PRO A 188 6.52 -13.37 -12.05
C PRO A 188 5.61 -14.60 -12.09
N ASP A 189 5.91 -15.64 -11.30
CA ASP A 189 5.12 -16.87 -11.25
C ASP A 189 3.92 -16.79 -10.29
N TRP A 190 3.74 -15.67 -9.56
CA TRP A 190 2.77 -15.57 -8.46
C TRP A 190 1.44 -14.93 -8.87
N ASN A 191 1.34 -14.30 -10.04
CA ASN A 191 0.19 -13.50 -10.46
C ASN A 191 -0.20 -12.43 -9.43
N VAL A 192 0.81 -11.72 -8.89
CA VAL A 192 0.63 -10.73 -7.80
C VAL A 192 -0.35 -9.63 -8.23
N LYS A 193 -0.36 -9.27 -9.51
CA LYS A 193 -1.31 -8.30 -10.10
C LYS A 193 -2.78 -8.62 -9.85
N ASP A 194 -3.16 -9.89 -9.68
CA ASP A 194 -4.56 -10.27 -9.44
C ASP A 194 -5.00 -9.96 -8.00
N LEU A 195 -4.05 -9.86 -7.06
CA LEU A 195 -4.33 -9.66 -5.64
C LEU A 195 -4.93 -8.29 -5.33
N ILE A 196 -4.67 -7.26 -6.16
CA ILE A 196 -5.28 -5.93 -6.01
C ILE A 196 -6.81 -5.97 -5.99
N VAL A 197 -7.42 -6.93 -6.71
CA VAL A 197 -8.88 -7.09 -6.72
C VAL A 197 -9.39 -7.49 -5.33
N LEU A 198 -8.70 -8.40 -4.66
CA LEU A 198 -9.07 -8.90 -3.34
C LEU A 198 -8.71 -7.89 -2.24
N ASN A 199 -7.48 -7.40 -2.26
CA ASN A 199 -6.87 -6.66 -1.16
C ASN A 199 -7.26 -5.18 -1.14
N ASP A 200 -7.53 -4.58 -2.30
CA ASP A 200 -7.89 -3.16 -2.42
C ASP A 200 -9.30 -2.94 -2.95
N VAL A 201 -9.62 -3.47 -4.14
CA VAL A 201 -10.90 -3.16 -4.82
C VAL A 201 -12.09 -3.64 -3.98
N HIS A 202 -12.12 -4.91 -3.60
CA HIS A 202 -13.21 -5.45 -2.77
C HIS A 202 -13.21 -4.88 -1.36
N ARG A 203 -12.03 -4.68 -0.77
CA ARG A 203 -11.87 -4.09 0.56
C ARG A 203 -12.47 -2.70 0.62
N VAL A 204 -12.15 -1.84 -0.35
CA VAL A 204 -12.60 -0.45 -0.34
C VAL A 204 -14.07 -0.31 -0.69
N PHE A 205 -14.64 -1.21 -1.51
CA PHE A 205 -16.08 -1.22 -1.76
C PHE A 205 -16.93 -1.34 -0.47
N ALA A 206 -16.45 -2.06 0.54
CA ALA A 206 -17.16 -2.20 1.80
C ALA A 206 -17.24 -0.88 2.59
N ILE A 207 -16.22 -0.02 2.47
CA ILE A 207 -16.12 1.26 3.19
C ILE A 207 -16.73 2.39 2.35
N ASP A 208 -16.44 2.43 1.05
CA ASP A 208 -16.88 3.50 0.16
C ASP A 208 -18.37 3.40 -0.20
N ALA A 209 -19.03 2.29 0.11
CA ALA A 209 -20.47 2.13 0.04
C ALA A 209 -21.20 2.61 1.32
N LEU A 210 -20.50 3.21 2.28
CA LEU A 210 -21.10 3.81 3.47
C LEU A 210 -21.40 5.29 3.23
N ALA A 211 -22.51 5.78 3.78
CA ALA A 211 -22.89 7.20 3.72
C ALA A 211 -21.88 8.15 4.38
N SER A 212 -21.02 7.61 5.26
CA SER A 212 -19.96 8.31 5.98
C SER A 212 -18.59 8.25 5.28
N SER A 213 -18.51 7.74 4.04
CA SER A 213 -17.29 7.78 3.23
C SER A 213 -16.87 9.22 2.90
N HIS A 214 -15.80 9.39 2.14
CA HIS A 214 -15.32 10.68 1.66
C HIS A 214 -14.72 10.60 0.24
N PRO A 215 -14.63 11.73 -0.49
CA PRO A 215 -13.92 11.77 -1.78
C PRO A 215 -12.42 11.49 -1.61
N LEU A 216 -11.73 11.16 -2.70
CA LEU A 216 -10.27 10.98 -2.70
C LEU A 216 -9.55 12.32 -2.48
N SER A 217 -10.01 13.37 -3.15
CA SER A 217 -9.46 14.72 -3.02
C SER A 217 -10.44 15.65 -2.31
N PHE A 218 -9.89 16.50 -1.45
CA PHE A 218 -10.62 17.53 -0.71
C PHE A 218 -10.19 18.91 -1.16
N LYS A 219 -10.94 19.94 -0.76
CA LYS A 219 -10.42 21.30 -0.80
C LYS A 219 -9.33 21.46 0.25
N GLU A 220 -8.27 22.20 -0.06
CA GLU A 220 -7.15 22.39 0.87
C GLU A 220 -7.61 22.93 2.22
N GLU A 221 -8.56 23.87 2.24
CA GLU A 221 -9.12 24.45 3.46
C GLU A 221 -9.83 23.45 4.38
N GLU A 222 -10.19 22.26 3.91
CA GLU A 222 -10.80 21.21 4.73
C GLU A 222 -9.76 20.46 5.58
N ILE A 223 -8.49 20.45 5.16
CA ILE A 223 -7.39 19.74 5.81
C ILE A 223 -6.38 20.76 6.34
N GLN A 224 -6.51 21.17 7.60
CA GLN A 224 -5.69 22.23 8.19
C GLN A 224 -5.02 21.83 9.50
N ARG A 225 -5.61 20.89 10.25
CA ARG A 225 -5.09 20.43 11.54
C ARG A 225 -4.38 19.08 11.43
N PRO A 226 -3.39 18.79 12.29
CA PRO A 226 -2.68 17.51 12.28
C PRO A 226 -3.60 16.29 12.38
N GLU A 227 -4.68 16.37 13.14
CA GLU A 227 -5.63 15.26 13.28
C GLU A 227 -6.36 14.99 11.95
N GLN A 228 -6.71 16.03 11.21
CA GLN A 228 -7.34 15.92 9.90
C GLN A 228 -6.37 15.37 8.84
N ILE A 229 -5.09 15.73 8.95
CA ILE A 229 -4.03 15.15 8.09
C ILE A 229 -3.92 13.65 8.38
N ASN A 230 -3.92 13.24 9.64
CA ASN A 230 -3.86 11.82 10.00
C ASN A 230 -5.12 11.05 9.57
N GLU A 231 -6.30 11.68 9.59
CA GLU A 231 -7.58 11.07 9.19
C GLU A 231 -7.63 10.66 7.72
N VAL A 232 -6.84 11.29 6.83
CA VAL A 232 -6.82 10.94 5.40
C VAL A 232 -5.84 9.81 5.07
N PHE A 233 -5.04 9.33 6.02
CA PHE A 233 -4.26 8.10 5.88
C PHE A 233 -5.15 6.87 6.13
N ASP A 234 -6.05 6.61 5.18
CA ASP A 234 -7.16 5.70 5.36
C ASP A 234 -7.37 4.74 4.17
N THR A 235 -8.35 3.86 4.23
CA THR A 235 -8.57 2.89 3.14
C THR A 235 -9.02 3.56 1.83
N ILE A 236 -9.62 4.75 1.88
CA ILE A 236 -9.98 5.50 0.67
C ILE A 236 -8.71 5.98 -0.04
N SER A 237 -7.80 6.69 0.62
CA SER A 237 -6.59 7.23 -0.02
C SER A 237 -5.71 6.15 -0.66
N TYR A 238 -5.56 5.01 0.00
CA TYR A 238 -4.76 3.88 -0.47
C TYR A 238 -5.54 3.04 -1.50
N SER A 239 -6.57 2.31 -1.06
CA SER A 239 -7.21 1.27 -1.86
C SER A 239 -8.14 1.83 -2.95
N LYS A 240 -8.89 2.92 -2.69
CA LYS A 240 -9.69 3.57 -3.76
C LYS A 240 -8.77 4.29 -4.73
N GLY A 241 -7.74 4.97 -4.24
CA GLY A 241 -6.71 5.60 -5.06
C GLY A 241 -6.11 4.60 -6.06
N ALA A 242 -5.65 3.45 -5.56
CA ALA A 242 -5.11 2.36 -6.37
C ALA A 242 -6.13 1.81 -7.39
N SER A 243 -7.36 1.57 -6.95
CA SER A 243 -8.43 1.03 -7.80
C SER A 243 -8.77 1.96 -8.97
N VAL A 244 -8.85 3.27 -8.70
CA VAL A 244 -9.14 4.31 -9.69
C VAL A 244 -7.97 4.49 -10.66
N LEU A 245 -6.72 4.40 -10.17
CA LEU A 245 -5.52 4.47 -11.02
C LEU A 245 -5.35 3.23 -11.89
N ARG A 246 -5.67 2.03 -11.38
CA ARG A 246 -5.71 0.80 -12.17
C ARG A 246 -6.73 0.91 -13.30
N MET A 247 -7.95 1.40 -13.00
CA MET A 247 -8.97 1.64 -14.01
C MET A 247 -8.51 2.66 -15.06
N LEU A 248 -7.87 3.76 -14.62
CA LEU A 248 -7.30 4.78 -15.49
C LEU A 248 -6.23 4.22 -16.43
N SER A 249 -5.30 3.44 -15.88
CA SER A 249 -4.24 2.78 -16.64
C SER A 249 -4.82 1.81 -17.68
N ASP A 250 -5.86 1.05 -17.32
CA ASP A 250 -6.53 0.11 -18.23
C ASP A 250 -7.19 0.81 -19.41
N PHE A 251 -8.03 1.83 -19.19
CA PHE A 251 -8.74 2.48 -20.29
C PHE A 251 -7.84 3.39 -21.15
N LEU A 252 -6.72 3.88 -20.59
CA LEU A 252 -5.70 4.60 -21.37
C LEU A 252 -4.76 3.65 -22.11
N THR A 253 -4.66 2.40 -21.68
CA THR A 253 -3.54 1.47 -21.91
C THR A 253 -2.28 1.86 -21.14
N GLU A 254 -1.54 0.85 -20.68
CA GLU A 254 -0.32 1.02 -19.89
C GLU A 254 0.75 1.87 -20.61
N THR A 255 0.84 1.78 -21.94
CA THR A 255 1.79 2.57 -22.74
C THR A 255 1.48 4.08 -22.70
N VAL A 256 0.22 4.47 -22.86
CA VAL A 256 -0.17 5.89 -22.81
C VAL A 256 -0.05 6.41 -21.38
N PHE A 257 -0.44 5.59 -20.41
CA PHE A 257 -0.35 5.90 -18.99
C PHE A 257 1.10 6.20 -18.57
N THR A 258 2.03 5.27 -18.84
CA THR A 258 3.46 5.43 -18.52
C THR A 258 4.11 6.60 -19.25
N GLN A 259 3.73 6.88 -20.51
CA GLN A 259 4.21 8.07 -21.21
C GLN A 259 3.80 9.37 -20.50
N GLY A 260 2.56 9.44 -20.01
CA GLY A 260 2.11 10.60 -19.23
C GLY A 260 2.85 10.71 -17.90
N LEU A 261 3.02 9.60 -17.16
CA LEU A 261 3.78 9.58 -15.91
C LEU A 261 5.22 10.05 -16.09
N GLN A 262 5.90 9.61 -17.16
CA GLN A 262 7.25 10.03 -17.46
C GLN A 262 7.30 11.57 -17.60
N THR A 263 6.45 12.15 -18.44
CA THR A 263 6.47 13.60 -18.66
C THR A 263 6.13 14.39 -17.38
N TYR A 264 5.27 13.84 -16.53
CA TYR A 264 4.92 14.42 -15.24
C TYR A 264 6.13 14.42 -14.28
N LEU A 265 6.78 13.27 -14.10
CA LEU A 265 7.95 13.14 -13.22
C LEU A 265 9.12 13.99 -13.72
N ASP A 266 9.40 13.97 -15.02
CA ASP A 266 10.49 14.76 -15.62
C ASP A 266 10.29 16.28 -15.43
N TYR A 267 9.04 16.75 -15.50
CA TYR A 267 8.68 18.16 -15.37
C TYR A 267 8.72 18.63 -13.92
N PHE A 268 8.18 17.84 -12.99
CA PHE A 268 7.98 18.24 -11.60
C PHE A 268 9.03 17.73 -10.61
N LYS A 269 10.06 17.00 -11.06
CA LYS A 269 11.14 16.52 -10.17
C LYS A 269 11.66 17.63 -9.25
N PHE A 270 11.83 17.29 -7.98
CA PHE A 270 12.25 18.18 -6.89
C PHE A 270 11.28 19.35 -6.62
N SER A 271 10.02 19.20 -7.02
CA SER A 271 8.95 20.19 -6.82
C SER A 271 7.68 19.53 -6.30
N ASN A 272 6.64 20.34 -6.17
CA ASN A 272 5.31 19.93 -5.74
C ASN A 272 4.25 20.03 -6.85
N THR A 273 3.16 19.29 -6.67
CA THR A 273 2.07 19.12 -7.66
C THR A 273 0.69 19.03 -6.99
N VAL A 274 -0.35 19.25 -7.78
CA VAL A 274 -1.74 18.88 -7.44
C VAL A 274 -2.24 17.83 -8.43
N TYR A 275 -3.33 17.13 -8.10
CA TYR A 275 -3.83 16.04 -8.96
C TYR A 275 -4.15 16.47 -10.40
N THR A 276 -4.54 17.74 -10.63
CA THR A 276 -4.81 18.25 -11.98
C THR A 276 -3.56 18.33 -12.86
N ASP A 277 -2.37 18.44 -12.26
CA ASP A 277 -1.11 18.42 -13.00
C ASP A 277 -0.87 17.04 -13.62
N LEU A 278 -1.16 15.96 -12.89
CA LEU A 278 -1.12 14.61 -13.43
C LEU A 278 -2.13 14.44 -14.59
N TRP A 279 -3.36 14.94 -14.43
CA TRP A 279 -4.37 14.91 -15.51
C TRP A 279 -3.90 15.62 -16.76
N HIS A 280 -3.24 16.77 -16.61
CA HIS A 280 -2.67 17.50 -17.73
C HIS A 280 -1.66 16.65 -18.50
N HIS A 281 -0.71 16.02 -17.81
CA HIS A 281 0.32 15.20 -18.43
C HIS A 281 -0.22 13.90 -19.07
N LEU A 282 -1.20 13.24 -18.44
CA LEU A 282 -1.90 12.11 -19.06
C LEU A 282 -2.67 12.55 -20.32
N GLN A 283 -3.30 13.73 -20.30
CA GLN A 283 -4.00 14.27 -21.47
C GLN A 283 -3.03 14.59 -22.62
N LEU A 284 -1.82 15.07 -22.33
CA LEU A 284 -0.77 15.25 -23.35
C LEU A 284 -0.39 13.92 -24.01
N ALA A 285 -0.24 12.84 -23.24
CA ALA A 285 0.05 11.51 -23.76
C ALA A 285 -1.10 10.96 -24.62
N VAL A 286 -2.36 11.15 -24.19
CA VAL A 286 -3.56 10.80 -24.98
C VAL A 286 -3.56 11.52 -26.32
N ASN A 287 -3.30 12.83 -26.32
CA ASN A 287 -3.26 13.63 -27.54
C ASN A 287 -2.10 13.21 -28.47
N GLY A 288 -0.94 12.90 -27.91
CA GLY A 288 0.25 12.49 -28.67
C GLY A 288 0.14 11.11 -29.31
N THR A 289 -0.59 10.19 -28.69
CA THR A 289 -0.80 8.81 -29.19
C THR A 289 -2.03 8.66 -30.08
N GLY A 290 -2.92 9.65 -30.08
CA GLY A 290 -4.19 9.59 -30.81
C GLY A 290 -5.24 8.70 -30.14
N THR A 291 -5.05 8.36 -28.86
CA THR A 291 -6.03 7.60 -28.07
C THR A 291 -7.34 8.37 -27.99
N SER A 292 -8.46 7.72 -28.33
CA SER A 292 -9.76 8.37 -28.34
C SER A 292 -10.49 8.16 -27.01
N LEU A 293 -10.83 9.27 -26.34
CA LEU A 293 -11.67 9.30 -25.15
C LEU A 293 -12.96 10.05 -25.42
N PRO A 294 -14.07 9.71 -24.75
CA PRO A 294 -15.33 10.43 -24.91
C PRO A 294 -15.29 11.87 -24.36
N LYS A 295 -14.36 12.12 -23.44
CA LYS A 295 -14.17 13.34 -22.66
C LYS A 295 -12.69 13.48 -22.28
N SER A 296 -12.28 14.66 -21.82
CA SER A 296 -10.90 14.84 -21.33
C SER A 296 -10.63 13.95 -20.11
N VAL A 297 -9.36 13.62 -19.87
CA VAL A 297 -8.92 12.85 -18.70
C VAL A 297 -9.47 13.49 -17.42
N GLN A 298 -9.35 14.81 -17.29
CA GLN A 298 -9.87 15.55 -16.15
C GLN A 298 -11.39 15.41 -16.01
N GLU A 299 -12.18 15.64 -17.07
CA GLU A 299 -13.64 15.51 -17.00
C GLU A 299 -14.12 14.11 -16.57
N ILE A 300 -13.36 13.06 -16.92
CA ILE A 300 -13.63 11.69 -16.52
C ILE A 300 -13.23 11.48 -15.06
N MET A 301 -11.99 11.80 -14.71
CA MET A 301 -11.42 11.45 -13.41
C MET A 301 -11.94 12.33 -12.27
N ASP A 302 -12.35 13.56 -12.54
CA ASP A 302 -13.00 14.42 -11.54
C ASP A 302 -14.25 13.73 -10.93
N ARG A 303 -14.97 12.92 -11.74
CA ARG A 303 -16.11 12.12 -11.25
C ARG A 303 -15.72 11.01 -10.28
N TRP A 304 -14.49 10.54 -10.33
CA TRP A 304 -13.99 9.45 -9.49
C TRP A 304 -13.25 9.96 -8.25
N VAL A 305 -12.71 11.18 -8.29
CA VAL A 305 -11.88 11.72 -7.20
C VAL A 305 -12.56 12.78 -6.35
N LEU A 306 -13.48 13.59 -6.89
CA LEU A 306 -14.11 14.70 -6.15
C LEU A 306 -15.45 14.37 -5.50
N GLN A 307 -15.93 13.12 -5.65
CA GLN A 307 -17.10 12.61 -4.94
C GLN A 307 -16.81 11.25 -4.33
N MET A 308 -17.43 10.96 -3.19
CA MET A 308 -17.34 9.66 -2.54
C MET A 308 -18.18 8.60 -3.27
N GLY A 309 -17.97 7.34 -2.92
CA GLY A 309 -18.72 6.22 -3.44
C GLY A 309 -18.39 5.86 -4.87
N PHE A 310 -19.19 4.93 -5.39
CA PHE A 310 -19.07 4.34 -6.72
C PHE A 310 -20.45 3.91 -7.24
N PRO A 311 -20.61 3.74 -8.56
CA PRO A 311 -21.88 3.31 -9.12
C PRO A 311 -22.07 1.78 -9.09
N VAL A 312 -23.28 1.32 -8.81
CA VAL A 312 -23.76 0.03 -9.31
C VAL A 312 -24.28 0.22 -10.73
N VAL A 313 -23.77 -0.58 -11.67
CA VAL A 313 -24.24 -0.58 -13.06
C VAL A 313 -25.20 -1.75 -13.27
N THR A 314 -26.45 -1.44 -13.58
CA THR A 314 -27.48 -2.46 -13.86
C THR A 314 -27.68 -2.58 -15.36
N ILE A 315 -27.56 -3.80 -15.88
CA ILE A 315 -27.73 -4.10 -17.30
C ILE A 315 -28.97 -4.98 -17.49
N ASN A 316 -29.97 -4.48 -18.20
CA ASN A 316 -31.08 -5.28 -18.68
C ASN A 316 -30.72 -5.89 -20.04
N THR A 317 -30.33 -7.17 -20.05
CA THR A 317 -29.95 -7.87 -21.28
C THR A 317 -31.14 -8.20 -22.19
N THR A 318 -32.40 -7.96 -21.79
CA THR A 318 -33.54 -8.12 -22.71
C THR A 318 -33.73 -6.88 -23.57
N THR A 319 -33.53 -5.70 -23.00
CA THR A 319 -33.74 -4.41 -23.67
C THR A 319 -32.44 -3.76 -24.13
N GLY A 320 -31.30 -4.23 -23.62
CA GLY A 320 -30.00 -3.56 -23.75
C GLY A 320 -29.90 -2.28 -22.92
N GLN A 321 -30.83 -2.01 -22.00
CA GLN A 321 -30.79 -0.84 -21.14
C GLN A 321 -29.66 -0.98 -20.11
N ILE A 322 -28.89 0.09 -19.93
CA ILE A 322 -27.83 0.20 -18.92
C ILE A 322 -28.15 1.40 -18.06
N THR A 323 -28.17 1.23 -16.74
CA THR A 323 -28.35 2.32 -15.76
C THR A 323 -27.22 2.32 -14.75
N GLN A 324 -26.91 3.49 -14.19
CA GLN A 324 -26.01 3.64 -13.04
C GLN A 324 -26.74 4.32 -11.88
N GLU A 325 -26.43 3.88 -10.67
CA GLU A 325 -26.93 4.46 -9.43
C GLU A 325 -25.82 4.43 -8.38
N HIS A 326 -25.77 5.42 -7.48
CA HIS A 326 -24.84 5.42 -6.36
C HIS A 326 -25.12 4.21 -5.46
N PHE A 327 -24.14 3.31 -5.33
CA PHE A 327 -24.28 2.14 -4.49
C PHE A 327 -24.00 2.49 -3.02
N LEU A 328 -24.99 2.26 -2.17
CA LEU A 328 -24.85 2.30 -0.72
C LEU A 328 -25.25 0.94 -0.15
N LEU A 329 -24.53 0.47 0.88
CA LEU A 329 -24.85 -0.80 1.55
C LEU A 329 -26.21 -0.73 2.26
N ASP A 330 -26.52 0.42 2.85
CA ASP A 330 -27.84 0.72 3.38
C ASP A 330 -28.64 1.56 2.37
N PRO A 331 -29.67 0.99 1.72
CA PRO A 331 -30.46 1.68 0.70
C PRO A 331 -31.30 2.85 1.24
N GLU A 332 -31.53 2.91 2.55
CA GLU A 332 -32.25 4.02 3.20
C GLU A 332 -31.32 5.17 3.63
N SER A 333 -30.00 4.92 3.61
CA SER A 333 -29.01 5.91 4.00
C SER A 333 -28.92 7.04 2.97
N LYS A 334 -28.61 8.23 3.47
CA LYS A 334 -28.35 9.41 2.63
C LYS A 334 -26.88 9.80 2.80
N PRO A 335 -26.16 10.06 1.70
CA PRO A 335 -24.80 10.59 1.74
C PRO A 335 -24.68 11.80 2.67
N ASP A 336 -23.68 11.79 3.57
CA ASP A 336 -23.44 12.92 4.49
C ASP A 336 -22.94 14.16 3.75
N ARG A 337 -22.30 13.97 2.58
CA ARG A 337 -21.81 15.03 1.69
C ARG A 337 -22.68 15.13 0.44
N THR A 338 -22.82 16.33 -0.10
CA THR A 338 -23.44 16.55 -1.42
C THR A 338 -22.39 16.50 -2.51
N SER A 339 -22.72 15.91 -3.66
CA SER A 339 -21.85 15.88 -4.85
C SER A 339 -22.29 16.91 -5.89
N GLU A 340 -21.34 17.67 -6.44
CA GLU A 340 -21.57 18.57 -7.59
C GLU A 340 -21.94 17.82 -8.87
N PHE A 341 -21.70 16.50 -8.90
CA PHE A 341 -22.02 15.61 -10.01
C PHE A 341 -23.29 14.79 -9.80
N ASN A 342 -24.04 15.06 -8.72
CA ASN A 342 -25.25 14.32 -8.34
C ASN A 342 -25.04 12.80 -8.24
N TYR A 343 -23.83 12.36 -7.87
CA TYR A 343 -23.45 10.95 -7.85
C TYR A 343 -23.70 10.25 -9.20
N GLU A 344 -23.24 10.90 -10.27
CA GLU A 344 -23.17 10.32 -11.61
C GLU A 344 -21.71 10.29 -12.10
N TRP A 345 -21.30 9.14 -12.65
CA TRP A 345 -19.95 8.86 -13.11
C TRP A 345 -19.90 8.68 -14.64
N PHE A 346 -18.71 8.87 -15.19
CA PHE A 346 -18.37 8.37 -16.53
C PHE A 346 -17.69 7.02 -16.36
N VAL A 347 -18.40 5.96 -16.71
CA VAL A 347 -17.98 4.58 -16.40
C VAL A 347 -17.43 3.90 -17.66
N PRO A 348 -16.14 3.53 -17.68
CA PRO A 348 -15.61 2.62 -18.70
C PRO A 348 -16.06 1.19 -18.39
N ILE A 349 -16.73 0.54 -19.34
CA ILE A 349 -17.29 -0.81 -19.20
C ILE A 349 -16.60 -1.73 -20.20
N SER A 350 -15.70 -2.56 -19.69
CA SER A 350 -15.19 -3.73 -20.41
C SER A 350 -16.16 -4.89 -20.23
N TRP A 351 -16.36 -5.68 -21.28
CA TRP A 351 -17.28 -6.81 -21.25
C TRP A 351 -16.88 -7.87 -22.27
N THR A 352 -17.33 -9.09 -22.03
CA THR A 352 -17.00 -10.27 -22.83
C THR A 352 -18.29 -10.95 -23.24
N LYS A 353 -18.38 -11.34 -24.51
CA LYS A 353 -19.52 -12.11 -25.05
C LYS A 353 -19.00 -13.42 -25.60
N LYS A 354 -19.46 -14.55 -25.04
CA LYS A 354 -19.01 -15.90 -25.43
C LYS A 354 -17.48 -16.02 -25.45
N GLU A 355 -16.84 -15.60 -24.35
CA GLU A 355 -15.37 -15.60 -24.17
C GLU A 355 -14.59 -14.68 -25.12
N VAL A 356 -15.26 -13.89 -25.96
CA VAL A 356 -14.63 -12.89 -26.83
C VAL A 356 -14.76 -11.50 -26.20
N ALA A 357 -13.63 -10.89 -25.88
CA ALA A 357 -13.55 -9.51 -25.40
C ALA A 357 -14.21 -8.56 -26.41
N GLN A 358 -15.04 -7.65 -25.93
CA GLN A 358 -15.78 -6.71 -26.75
C GLN A 358 -15.17 -5.30 -26.66
N PRO A 359 -15.45 -4.42 -27.63
CA PRO A 359 -15.01 -3.03 -27.54
C PRO A 359 -15.52 -2.35 -26.26
N LEU A 360 -14.64 -1.58 -25.63
CA LEU A 360 -14.93 -0.76 -24.46
C LEU A 360 -16.17 0.12 -24.72
N TYR A 361 -17.09 0.15 -23.77
CA TYR A 361 -18.27 1.00 -23.81
C TYR A 361 -18.18 2.07 -22.72
N TRP A 362 -18.59 3.30 -23.04
CA TRP A 362 -18.61 4.42 -22.08
C TRP A 362 -20.04 4.78 -21.69
N LEU A 363 -20.36 4.63 -20.41
CA LEU A 363 -21.62 5.12 -19.84
C LEU A 363 -21.45 6.57 -19.40
N LEU A 364 -21.90 7.52 -20.23
CA LEU A 364 -21.76 8.97 -20.00
C LEU A 364 -22.98 9.64 -19.37
N LYS A 365 -24.07 8.90 -19.21
CA LYS A 365 -25.34 9.38 -18.67
C LYS A 365 -25.87 8.36 -17.66
N LYS A 366 -26.78 8.79 -16.80
CA LYS A 366 -27.47 7.92 -15.84
C LYS A 366 -28.11 6.68 -16.48
N THR A 367 -28.71 6.85 -17.66
CA THR A 367 -29.36 5.76 -18.41
C THR A 367 -28.91 5.80 -19.87
N ALA A 368 -28.59 4.64 -20.44
CA ALA A 368 -28.29 4.45 -21.85
C ALA A 368 -28.91 3.15 -22.39
N TYR A 369 -28.94 3.01 -23.72
CA TYR A 369 -29.39 1.80 -24.40
C TYR A 369 -28.30 1.31 -25.33
N TYR A 370 -27.89 0.05 -25.19
CA TYR A 370 -26.87 -0.59 -26.00
C TYR A 370 -27.35 -1.98 -26.45
N LEU A 371 -27.91 -2.01 -27.67
CA LEU A 371 -28.58 -3.18 -28.25
C LEU A 371 -27.67 -4.41 -28.45
N LYS A 372 -26.35 -4.27 -28.36
CA LYS A 372 -25.39 -5.38 -28.49
C LYS A 372 -25.31 -6.28 -27.24
N LEU A 373 -25.86 -5.83 -26.10
CA LEU A 373 -25.88 -6.55 -24.81
C LEU A 373 -27.02 -7.57 -24.68
N ILE A 374 -27.79 -7.80 -25.74
CA ILE A 374 -28.85 -8.80 -25.69
C ILE A 374 -28.23 -10.20 -25.71
N ASP A 375 -28.32 -10.90 -24.58
CA ASP A 375 -27.97 -12.32 -24.45
C ASP A 375 -28.69 -12.99 -23.27
N TYR A 376 -29.09 -14.24 -23.47
CA TYR A 376 -29.77 -15.10 -22.50
C TYR A 376 -28.84 -16.28 -22.18
N HIS A 377 -28.47 -16.41 -20.90
CA HIS A 377 -27.68 -17.47 -20.24
C HIS A 377 -26.22 -17.13 -19.89
N LEU A 378 -25.93 -17.30 -18.59
CA LEU A 378 -24.58 -17.39 -18.01
C LEU A 378 -24.61 -18.47 -16.91
N THR A 379 -23.59 -19.32 -16.82
CA THR A 379 -23.34 -20.20 -15.67
C THR A 379 -21.85 -20.50 -15.60
N VAL A 380 -21.25 -20.40 -14.40
CA VAL A 380 -19.87 -20.84 -14.10
C VAL A 380 -19.86 -21.55 -12.74
N ILE A 381 -19.08 -22.62 -12.62
CA ILE A 381 -18.85 -23.43 -11.41
C ILE A 381 -17.33 -23.66 -11.29
N PHE A 382 -16.76 -23.58 -10.07
CA PHE A 382 -15.52 -24.29 -9.71
C PHE A 382 -15.56 -24.80 -8.26
N LYS A 383 -14.91 -25.95 -8.03
CA LYS A 383 -14.60 -26.56 -6.71
C LYS A 383 -13.14 -27.05 -6.72
N CYS A 384 -12.46 -26.96 -5.57
CA CYS A 384 -11.16 -27.61 -5.31
C CYS A 384 -11.20 -28.33 -3.95
N SER A 385 -10.38 -29.38 -3.77
CA SER A 385 -10.32 -30.15 -2.54
C SER A 385 -8.92 -30.71 -2.24
N HIS A 386 -8.51 -30.40 -1.02
CA HIS A 386 -7.69 -31.14 -0.05
C HIS A 386 -6.16 -31.00 0.00
N CYS A 387 -5.72 -31.05 1.25
CA CYS A 387 -4.42 -30.72 1.82
C CYS A 387 -3.87 -31.95 2.56
N PHE A 388 -2.57 -32.02 2.88
CA PHE A 388 -2.08 -32.06 4.27
C PHE A 388 -0.54 -32.18 4.42
N SER A 389 -0.03 -31.32 5.29
CA SER A 389 1.08 -31.41 6.28
C SER A 389 1.27 -29.97 6.78
N ILE A 390 1.48 -29.68 8.09
CA ILE A 390 1.40 -28.31 8.64
C ILE A 390 2.63 -27.48 8.27
N LYS A 391 2.70 -27.12 6.99
CA LYS A 391 3.61 -26.14 6.42
C LYS A 391 3.34 -24.77 7.05
N ALA A 392 4.28 -23.83 6.91
CA ALA A 392 4.16 -22.46 7.45
C ALA A 392 2.80 -21.78 7.15
N ASN A 393 2.18 -22.12 6.01
CA ASN A 393 0.85 -21.63 5.58
C ASN A 393 -0.33 -22.13 6.45
N LEU A 394 -0.19 -23.23 7.16
CA LEU A 394 -1.25 -23.83 8.00
C LEU A 394 -1.09 -23.49 9.49
N ARG A 395 0.04 -22.89 9.90
CA ARG A 395 0.36 -22.65 11.31
C ARG A 395 -0.66 -21.77 12.01
N SER A 396 -1.10 -20.67 11.39
CA SER A 396 -2.11 -19.77 11.99
C SER A 396 -3.41 -20.50 12.31
N THR A 397 -3.93 -21.28 11.35
CA THR A 397 -5.15 -22.08 11.51
C THR A 397 -4.98 -23.16 12.57
N VAL A 398 -3.85 -23.86 12.58
CA VAL A 398 -3.59 -24.93 13.54
C VAL A 398 -3.43 -24.38 14.95
N TYR A 399 -2.65 -23.32 15.16
CA TYR A 399 -2.45 -22.72 16.47
C TYR A 399 -3.78 -22.22 17.05
N CYS A 400 -4.57 -21.48 16.26
CA CYS A 400 -5.88 -21.00 16.68
C CYS A 400 -6.82 -22.17 17.01
N SER A 401 -6.88 -23.21 16.17
CA SER A 401 -7.73 -24.38 16.40
C SER A 401 -7.32 -25.17 17.65
N ALA A 402 -6.01 -25.30 17.90
CA ALA A 402 -5.48 -25.99 19.06
C ALA A 402 -5.78 -25.23 20.37
N ILE A 403 -5.62 -23.91 20.37
CA ILE A 403 -5.94 -23.07 21.53
C ILE A 403 -7.45 -23.01 21.77
N ALA A 404 -8.26 -22.95 20.72
CA ALA A 404 -9.72 -22.96 20.82
C ALA A 404 -10.27 -24.31 21.34
N ALA A 405 -9.61 -25.42 21.01
CA ALA A 405 -9.99 -26.75 21.51
C ALA A 405 -9.37 -27.09 22.87
N GLY A 406 -8.33 -26.35 23.28
CA GLY A 406 -7.59 -26.53 24.53
C GLY A 406 -8.09 -25.65 25.68
N GLY A 407 -7.27 -25.55 26.73
CA GLY A 407 -7.54 -24.74 27.91
C GLY A 407 -6.33 -23.89 28.31
N GLU A 408 -6.15 -23.67 29.61
CA GLU A 408 -5.05 -22.85 30.13
C GLU A 408 -3.66 -23.45 29.81
N GLU A 409 -3.52 -24.77 29.77
CA GLU A 409 -2.23 -25.43 29.50
C GLU A 409 -1.74 -25.11 28.08
N GLU A 410 -2.59 -25.30 27.07
CA GLU A 410 -2.27 -24.96 25.67
C GLU A 410 -2.02 -23.46 25.49
N TRP A 411 -2.79 -22.62 26.20
CA TRP A 411 -2.61 -21.17 26.18
C TRP A 411 -1.27 -20.75 26.78
N ASN A 412 -0.90 -21.29 27.94
CA ASN A 412 0.37 -20.99 28.61
C ASN A 412 1.56 -21.50 27.79
N PHE A 413 1.42 -22.65 27.14
CA PHE A 413 2.42 -23.16 26.20
C PHE A 413 2.61 -22.21 25.01
N ALA A 414 1.52 -21.74 24.40
CA ALA A 414 1.59 -20.75 23.33
C ALA A 414 2.19 -19.41 23.79
N TRP A 415 1.93 -19.01 25.04
CA TRP A 415 2.53 -17.82 25.67
C TRP A 415 4.06 -17.97 25.83
N GLU A 416 4.52 -19.11 26.35
CA GLU A 416 5.96 -19.40 26.47
C GLU A 416 6.65 -19.42 25.09
N MET A 417 6.00 -20.00 24.09
CA MET A 417 6.48 -19.94 22.70
C MET A 417 6.57 -18.50 22.19
N PHE A 418 5.59 -17.65 22.50
CA PHE A 418 5.56 -16.24 22.09
C PHE A 418 6.69 -15.42 22.74
N GLU A 419 6.96 -15.65 24.04
CA GLU A 419 8.05 -15.00 24.76
C GLU A 419 9.42 -15.40 24.19
N ASN A 420 9.60 -16.68 23.89
CA ASN A 420 10.86 -17.25 23.39
C ASN A 420 11.07 -17.08 21.88
N ALA A 421 10.03 -16.79 21.10
CA ALA A 421 10.16 -16.58 19.67
C ALA A 421 11.08 -15.39 19.37
N THR A 422 11.99 -15.55 18.42
CA THR A 422 12.88 -14.47 17.96
C THR A 422 12.42 -13.86 16.64
N ILE A 423 11.49 -14.53 15.95
CA ILE A 423 10.98 -14.17 14.63
C ILE A 423 9.63 -13.46 14.76
N ALA A 424 9.55 -12.25 14.19
CA ALA A 424 8.38 -11.40 14.33
C ALA A 424 7.10 -12.02 13.70
N SER A 425 7.22 -12.70 12.55
CA SER A 425 6.08 -13.35 11.89
C SER A 425 5.50 -14.52 12.70
N GLU A 426 6.31 -15.23 13.47
CA GLU A 426 5.84 -16.28 14.39
C GLU A 426 5.17 -15.68 15.62
N LYS A 427 5.74 -14.59 16.17
CA LYS A 427 5.12 -13.85 17.28
C LYS A 427 3.72 -13.38 16.89
N ASP A 428 3.54 -12.84 15.70
CA ASP A 428 2.22 -12.41 15.22
C ASP A 428 1.23 -13.57 15.09
N LYS A 429 1.66 -14.73 14.57
CA LYS A 429 0.81 -15.94 14.47
C LYS A 429 0.39 -16.44 15.86
N LEU A 430 1.32 -16.52 16.82
CA LEU A 430 1.04 -16.96 18.19
C LEU A 430 0.15 -15.98 18.93
N ARG A 431 0.40 -14.67 18.77
CA ARG A 431 -0.40 -13.58 19.36
C ARG A 431 -1.85 -13.61 18.86
N ALA A 432 -2.06 -13.76 17.55
CA ALA A 432 -3.39 -13.94 16.99
C ALA A 432 -4.05 -15.25 17.46
N ALA A 433 -3.30 -16.36 17.53
CA ALA A 433 -3.84 -17.65 17.94
C ALA A 433 -4.29 -17.68 19.41
N MET A 434 -3.55 -17.03 20.32
CA MET A 434 -3.93 -16.91 21.74
C MET A 434 -5.25 -16.18 21.95
N ALA A 435 -5.67 -15.35 20.98
CA ALA A 435 -6.97 -14.71 20.99
C ALA A 435 -8.13 -15.66 20.66
N CYS A 436 -7.87 -16.87 20.17
CA CYS A 436 -8.90 -17.89 19.85
C CYS A 436 -9.37 -18.72 21.06
N ALA A 437 -8.86 -18.45 22.27
CA ALA A 437 -9.26 -19.18 23.47
C ALA A 437 -10.77 -19.02 23.75
N THR A 438 -11.45 -20.10 24.10
CA THR A 438 -12.91 -20.05 24.38
C THR A 438 -13.25 -19.64 25.81
N GLU A 439 -12.26 -19.67 26.72
CA GLU A 439 -12.43 -19.33 28.13
C GLU A 439 -12.41 -17.81 28.36
N PRO A 440 -13.51 -17.17 28.81
CA PRO A 440 -13.59 -15.71 28.92
C PRO A 440 -12.55 -15.09 29.86
N TRP A 441 -12.13 -15.83 30.89
CA TRP A 441 -11.15 -15.36 31.85
C TRP A 441 -9.72 -15.35 31.27
N LEU A 442 -9.39 -16.23 30.32
CA LEU A 442 -8.13 -16.20 29.56
C LEU A 442 -8.09 -14.97 28.65
N LEU A 443 -9.17 -14.68 27.94
CA LEU A 443 -9.28 -13.48 27.11
C LEU A 443 -9.20 -12.20 27.95
N ASN A 444 -9.84 -12.16 29.12
CA ASN A 444 -9.75 -11.03 30.05
C ASN A 444 -8.34 -10.86 30.64
N ARG A 445 -7.64 -11.97 30.92
CA ARG A 445 -6.22 -11.94 31.29
C ARG A 445 -5.39 -11.37 30.14
N TYR A 446 -5.67 -11.80 28.92
CA TYR A 446 -4.94 -11.37 27.74
C TYR A 446 -5.14 -9.88 27.43
N LEU A 447 -6.36 -9.37 27.57
CA LEU A 447 -6.68 -7.93 27.47
C LEU A 447 -5.91 -7.07 28.50
N LYS A 448 -5.59 -7.61 29.67
CA LYS A 448 -4.75 -6.89 30.64
C LYS A 448 -3.28 -6.84 30.18
N TYR A 449 -2.81 -7.86 29.48
CA TYR A 449 -1.44 -7.89 28.96
C TYR A 449 -1.22 -6.87 27.84
N THR A 450 -2.26 -6.50 27.09
CA THR A 450 -2.15 -5.44 26.07
C THR A 450 -1.92 -4.04 26.65
N LEU A 451 -2.09 -3.86 27.96
CA LEU A 451 -1.80 -2.61 28.67
C LEU A 451 -0.41 -2.59 29.32
N ASP A 452 0.30 -3.72 29.29
CA ASP A 452 1.63 -3.88 29.85
C ASP A 452 2.67 -3.97 28.72
N PRO A 453 3.47 -2.90 28.48
CA PRO A 453 4.41 -2.85 27.36
C PRO A 453 5.55 -3.88 27.46
N GLU A 454 5.80 -4.44 28.65
CA GLU A 454 6.78 -5.52 28.85
C GLU A 454 6.24 -6.87 28.37
N LYS A 455 4.92 -7.03 28.25
CA LYS A 455 4.27 -8.27 27.79
C LYS A 455 3.89 -8.21 26.32
N ILE A 456 3.26 -7.11 25.91
CA ILE A 456 2.86 -6.87 24.52
C ILE A 456 3.44 -5.54 24.10
N ARG A 457 4.28 -5.58 23.05
CA ARG A 457 4.87 -4.40 22.42
C ARG A 457 3.79 -3.39 22.05
N LYS A 458 4.07 -2.10 22.20
CA LYS A 458 3.09 -1.03 21.96
C LYS A 458 2.51 -1.08 20.53
N GLN A 459 3.34 -1.38 19.54
CA GLN A 459 2.94 -1.58 18.13
C GLN A 459 1.90 -2.70 17.93
N ASP A 460 1.87 -3.69 18.83
CA ASP A 460 1.07 -4.90 18.70
C ASP A 460 -0.16 -4.91 19.62
N ALA A 461 -0.31 -3.90 20.49
CA ALA A 461 -1.41 -3.82 21.46
C ALA A 461 -2.78 -3.74 20.76
N THR A 462 -2.95 -2.80 19.83
CA THR A 462 -4.23 -2.61 19.12
C THR A 462 -4.63 -3.82 18.28
N SER A 463 -3.68 -4.40 17.54
CA SER A 463 -3.97 -5.60 16.73
C SER A 463 -4.29 -6.83 17.60
N THR A 464 -3.75 -6.92 18.81
CA THR A 464 -4.12 -7.96 19.79
C THR A 464 -5.55 -7.76 20.28
N ILE A 465 -5.94 -6.53 20.61
CA ILE A 465 -7.32 -6.20 21.02
C ILE A 465 -8.32 -6.53 19.89
N ILE A 466 -7.99 -6.18 18.64
CA ILE A 466 -8.82 -6.52 17.47
C ILE A 466 -8.96 -8.05 17.32
N SER A 467 -7.89 -8.80 17.53
CA SER A 467 -7.92 -10.27 17.48
C SER A 467 -8.84 -10.85 18.55
N ILE A 468 -8.77 -10.33 19.79
CA ILE A 468 -9.66 -10.76 20.89
C ILE A 468 -11.11 -10.37 20.59
N ALA A 469 -11.36 -9.18 20.05
CA ALA A 469 -12.70 -8.74 19.68
C ALA A 469 -13.32 -9.55 18.53
N SER A 470 -12.49 -10.18 17.71
CA SER A 470 -12.92 -11.05 16.60
C SER A 470 -13.26 -12.48 17.05
N ASN A 471 -13.01 -12.83 18.32
CA ASN A 471 -13.43 -14.10 18.91
C ASN A 471 -14.90 -13.98 19.32
N VAL A 472 -15.79 -14.54 18.49
CA VAL A 472 -17.25 -14.48 18.64
C VAL A 472 -17.84 -15.85 18.94
#